data_AF-V4TTN3-F1
#
_entry.id   AF-V4TTN3-F1
#
_cell.length_a   1.000
_cell.length_b   1.000
_cell.length_c   1.000
_cell.angle_alpha   90.00
_cell.angle_beta   90.00
_cell.angle_gamma   90.00
#
_symmetry.space_group_name_H-M   'P 1'
#
loop_
_entity.id
_entity.type
_entity.pdbx_description
1 polymer ?
#
loop_
_entity_poly.entity_id
_entity_poly.type
_entity_poly.pdbx_seq_one_letter_code
_entity_poly.pdbx_strand_id
1 'polypeptide(L)'
;MEKAESIPIDAEKIRCEFFNFLRSKRSEEVPLTVEHAQPVLNPLYQDDKPPTNSEAMESCPKANVENFKKLLKEENLYLYTEVSRS
;
A
#
# COMPACT_ATOMS: atom_id res chain seq x y z
N MET A 1 15.96 -24.99 42.75
CA MET A 1 15.29 -24.69 41.47
C MET A 1 15.85 -23.37 40.99
N GLU A 2 16.84 -23.43 40.10
CA GLU A 2 17.52 -22.25 39.57
C GLU A 2 16.57 -21.58 38.56
N LYS A 3 16.21 -20.32 38.81
CA LYS A 3 15.40 -19.55 37.85
C LYS A 3 16.28 -19.28 36.63
N ALA A 4 15.88 -19.78 35.47
CA ALA A 4 16.46 -19.34 34.21
C ALA A 4 16.23 -17.82 34.10
N GLU A 5 17.32 -17.05 34.16
CA GLU A 5 17.28 -15.63 33.86
C GLU A 5 16.84 -15.45 32.41
N SER A 6 15.68 -14.82 32.22
CA SER A 6 15.22 -14.41 30.90
C SER A 6 16.12 -13.28 30.43
N ILE A 7 16.99 -13.57 29.45
CA ILE A 7 17.76 -12.53 28.77
C ILE A 7 16.75 -11.52 28.21
N PRO A 8 16.80 -10.24 28.59
CA PRO A 8 15.88 -9.25 28.06
C PRO A 8 16.11 -9.14 26.56
N ILE A 9 15.14 -9.62 25.79
CA ILE A 9 15.18 -9.54 24.34
C ILE A 9 14.90 -8.09 23.98
N ASP A 10 15.93 -7.41 23.49
CA ASP A 10 15.77 -6.10 22.88
C ASP A 10 15.11 -6.27 21.50
N ALA A 11 13.78 -6.17 21.49
CA ALA A 11 12.97 -6.31 20.29
C ALA A 11 13.25 -5.22 19.25
N GLU A 12 13.73 -4.04 19.65
CA GLU A 12 14.12 -2.98 18.71
C GLU A 12 15.42 -3.38 18.01
N LYS A 13 16.41 -3.88 18.77
CA LYS A 13 17.66 -4.39 18.21
C LYS A 13 17.43 -5.51 17.20
N ILE A 14 16.59 -6.49 17.52
CA ILE A 14 16.27 -7.59 16.59
C ILE A 14 15.59 -7.06 15.32
N ARG A 15 14.64 -6.11 15.44
CA ARG A 15 13.97 -5.50 14.28
C ARG A 15 14.97 -4.77 13.38
N CYS A 16 15.88 -4.00 13.97
CA CYS A 16 16.93 -3.29 13.25
C CYS A 16 17.90 -4.26 12.53
N GLU A 17 18.38 -5.30 13.21
CA GLU A 17 19.28 -6.30 12.63
C GLU A 17 18.62 -7.06 11.48
N PHE A 18 17.36 -7.48 11.66
CA PHE A 18 16.60 -8.17 10.62
C PHE A 18 16.36 -7.26 9.40
N PHE A 19 15.99 -6.00 9.62
CA PHE A 19 15.81 -5.03 8.55
C PHE A 19 17.12 -4.78 7.76
N ASN A 20 18.24 -4.62 8.46
CA ASN A 20 19.55 -4.47 7.85
C ASN A 20 19.95 -5.71 7.04
N PHE A 21 19.67 -6.90 7.56
CA PHE A 21 19.87 -8.15 6.82
C PHE A 21 19.05 -8.18 5.53
N LEU A 22 17.75 -7.86 5.58
CA LEU A 22 16.89 -7.80 4.39
C LEU A 22 17.40 -6.79 3.36
N ARG A 23 17.84 -5.60 3.81
CA ARG A 23 18.45 -4.59 2.94
C ARG A 23 19.71 -5.10 2.26
N SER A 24 20.59 -5.82 2.98
CA SER A 24 21.82 -6.38 2.41
C SER A 24 21.58 -7.43 1.31
N LYS A 25 20.38 -8.04 1.26
CA LYS A 25 20.00 -9.00 0.22
C LYS A 25 19.48 -8.32 -1.05
N ARG A 26 19.18 -7.01 -1.01
CA ARG A 26 18.85 -6.23 -2.20
C ARG A 26 20.14 -5.63 -2.76
N SER A 27 20.47 -5.98 -4.01
CA SER A 27 21.72 -5.52 -4.64
C SER A 27 21.69 -4.03 -5.00
N GLU A 28 20.51 -3.47 -5.23
CA GLU A 28 20.30 -2.06 -5.57
C GLU A 28 19.05 -1.56 -4.83
N GLU A 29 19.12 -0.37 -4.23
CA GLU A 29 17.93 0.33 -3.75
C GLU A 29 17.20 0.83 -5.00
N VAL A 30 16.15 0.11 -5.40
CA VAL A 30 15.37 0.47 -6.57
C VAL A 30 14.67 1.81 -6.28
N PRO A 31 14.94 2.86 -7.05
CA PRO A 31 14.23 4.11 -6.88
C PRO A 31 12.75 3.89 -7.17
N LEU A 32 11.89 4.35 -6.27
CA LEU A 32 10.46 4.39 -6.52
C LEU A 32 10.22 5.36 -7.69
N THR A 33 9.67 4.84 -8.78
CA THR A 33 9.22 5.68 -9.89
C THR A 33 7.70 5.64 -9.96
N VAL A 34 7.14 6.81 -10.27
CA VAL A 34 5.69 7.03 -10.35
C VAL A 34 5.39 7.57 -11.73
N GLU A 35 4.54 6.86 -12.46
CA GLU A 35 4.05 7.29 -13.78
C GLU A 35 2.54 7.45 -13.75
N HIS A 36 2.03 8.44 -14.49
CA HIS A 36 0.59 8.56 -14.70
C HIS A 36 0.09 7.41 -15.58
N ALA A 37 -0.86 6.66 -15.04
CA ALA A 37 -1.50 5.56 -15.75
C ALA A 37 -2.71 6.06 -16.53
N GLN A 38 -3.06 5.32 -17.59
CA GLN A 38 -4.30 5.55 -18.31
C GLN A 38 -5.51 5.10 -17.46
N PRO A 39 -6.67 5.76 -17.59
CA PRO A 39 -7.89 5.33 -16.95
C PRO A 39 -8.24 3.87 -17.29
N VAL A 40 -8.64 3.10 -16.29
CA VAL A 40 -9.04 1.70 -16.47
C VAL A 40 -10.45 1.66 -17.06
N LEU A 41 -10.56 1.41 -18.37
CA LEU A 41 -11.85 1.41 -19.07
C LEU A 41 -12.73 0.18 -18.74
N ASN A 42 -12.10 -0.98 -18.56
CA ASN A 42 -12.78 -2.25 -18.30
C ASN A 42 -12.13 -2.95 -17.09
N PRO A 43 -12.43 -2.50 -15.85
CA PRO A 43 -11.89 -3.13 -14.65
C PRO A 43 -12.41 -4.56 -14.51
N LEU A 44 -11.51 -5.48 -14.17
CA LEU A 44 -11.87 -6.85 -13.80
C LEU A 44 -12.29 -6.86 -12.33
N TYR A 45 -13.57 -7.06 -12.07
CA TYR A 45 -14.08 -7.26 -10.72
C TYR A 45 -13.86 -8.72 -10.30
N GLN A 46 -13.46 -8.94 -9.04
CA GLN A 46 -13.26 -10.29 -8.50
C GLN A 46 -14.59 -11.06 -8.34
N ASP A 47 -15.68 -10.33 -8.10
CA ASP A 47 -17.04 -10.86 -8.10
C ASP A 47 -17.71 -10.66 -9.46
N ASP A 48 -18.67 -11.53 -9.80
CA ASP A 48 -19.43 -11.50 -11.06
C ASP A 48 -20.21 -10.19 -11.31
N LYS A 49 -20.31 -9.31 -10.29
CA LYS A 49 -21.05 -8.05 -10.35
C LYS A 49 -20.18 -6.89 -9.86
N PRO A 50 -20.17 -5.75 -10.57
CA PRO A 50 -19.59 -4.52 -10.04
C PRO A 50 -20.17 -4.21 -8.65
N PRO A 51 -19.39 -3.63 -7.73
CA PRO A 51 -19.89 -3.25 -6.42
C PRO A 51 -21.09 -2.32 -6.57
N THR A 52 -22.24 -2.77 -6.09
CA THR A 52 -23.48 -1.98 -6.07
C THR A 52 -23.42 -0.98 -4.92
N ASN A 53 -24.20 0.10 -5.02
CA ASN A 53 -24.40 1.03 -3.90
C ASN A 53 -24.80 0.23 -2.65
N SER A 54 -24.07 0.40 -1.55
CA SER A 54 -24.36 -0.25 -0.27
C SER A 54 -24.85 0.78 0.74
N GLU A 55 -25.77 0.37 1.61
CA GLU A 55 -26.27 1.21 2.70
C GLU A 55 -25.12 1.75 3.57
N ALA A 56 -24.09 0.94 3.79
CA ALA A 56 -22.89 1.33 4.51
C ALA A 56 -22.16 2.50 3.80
N MET A 57 -21.97 2.43 2.48
CA MET A 57 -21.34 3.51 1.70
C MET A 57 -22.18 4.79 1.67
N GLU A 58 -23.51 4.67 1.69
CA GLU A 58 -24.41 5.83 1.71
C GLU A 58 -24.46 6.52 3.07
N SER A 59 -24.33 5.76 4.15
CA SER A 59 -24.30 6.27 5.53
C SER A 59 -23.02 7.01 5.90
N CYS A 60 -21.94 6.87 5.12
CA CYS A 60 -20.69 7.58 5.37
C CYS A 60 -20.91 9.10 5.33
N PRO A 61 -20.47 9.85 6.35
CA PRO A 61 -20.64 11.30 6.39
C PRO A 61 -19.93 11.95 5.19
N LYS A 62 -20.67 12.71 4.39
CA LYS A 62 -20.16 13.40 3.20
C LYS A 62 -20.00 14.88 3.53
N ALA A 63 -18.81 15.42 3.27
CA ALA A 63 -18.62 16.87 3.29
C ALA A 63 -19.42 17.51 2.14
N ASN A 64 -20.12 18.61 2.42
CA ASN A 64 -20.78 19.38 1.38
C ASN A 64 -19.75 20.26 0.67
N VAL A 65 -19.14 19.74 -0.39
CA VAL A 65 -18.13 20.43 -1.19
C VAL A 65 -18.79 21.01 -2.43
N GLU A 66 -18.76 22.33 -2.58
CA GLU A 66 -19.30 22.99 -3.77
C GLU A 66 -18.54 22.53 -5.03
N ASN A 67 -19.26 22.26 -6.12
CA ASN A 67 -18.69 21.74 -7.37
C ASN A 67 -17.87 20.44 -7.22
N PHE A 68 -18.12 19.63 -6.17
CA PHE A 68 -17.37 18.39 -5.91
C PHE A 68 -17.12 17.52 -7.14
N LYS A 69 -18.16 17.27 -7.95
CA LYS A 69 -18.05 16.45 -9.17
C LYS A 69 -17.10 17.03 -10.23
N LYS A 70 -16.95 18.36 -10.30
CA LYS A 70 -16.00 19.03 -11.20
C LYS A 70 -14.58 19.03 -10.64
N LEU A 71 -14.47 19.03 -9.32
CA LEU A 71 -13.19 18.99 -8.60
C LEU A 71 -12.62 17.57 -8.52
N LEU A 72 -13.48 16.55 -8.56
CA LEU A 72 -13.08 15.15 -8.57
C LEU A 72 -12.32 14.85 -9.86
N LYS A 73 -11.03 14.58 -9.73
CA LYS A 73 -10.17 14.11 -10.82
C LYS A 73 -9.70 12.72 -10.45
N GLU A 74 -9.89 11.78 -11.37
CA GLU A 74 -9.35 10.44 -11.21
C GLU A 74 -7.84 10.48 -11.52
N GLU A 75 -7.02 10.04 -10.57
CA GLU A 75 -5.58 9.92 -10.72
C GLU A 75 -5.20 8.44 -10.65
N ASN A 76 -4.91 7.85 -11.80
CA ASN A 76 -4.35 6.50 -11.87
C ASN A 76 -2.83 6.61 -11.93
N LEU A 77 -2.12 5.83 -11.13
CA LEU A 77 -0.66 5.86 -11.01
C LEU A 77 -0.08 4.44 -11.10
N TYR A 78 1.00 4.27 -11.86
CA TYR A 78 1.85 3.08 -11.80
C TYR A 78 3.01 3.35 -10.85
N LEU A 79 3.20 2.44 -9.89
CA LEU A 79 4.30 2.47 -8.94
C LEU A 79 5.27 1.35 -9.30
N TYR A 80 6.46 1.71 -9.75
CA TYR A 80 7.50 0.72 -10.00
C TYR A 80 8.44 0.68 -8.81
N THR A 81 8.44 -0.47 -8.15
CA THR A 81 9.31 -0.79 -7.02
C THR A 81 10.45 -1.74 -7.40
N GLU A 82 10.50 -2.16 -8.66
CA GLU A 82 11.51 -3.04 -9.23
C GLU A 82 11.95 -2.52 -10.60
N VAL A 83 13.24 -2.66 -10.90
CA VAL A 83 13.74 -2.43 -12.26
C VAL A 83 13.46 -3.71 -13.04
N SER A 84 12.55 -3.64 -14.01
CA SER A 84 12.36 -4.72 -14.98
C SER A 84 13.65 -4.87 -15.79
N ARG A 85 14.48 -5.87 -15.44
CA ARG A 85 15.65 -6.25 -16.24
C ARG A 85 15.15 -6.97 -17.49
N SER A 86 15.31 -6.32 -18.64
CA SER A 86 15.14 -6.90 -19.99
C SER A 86 16.24 -7.92 -20.30
#